data_AF-A0A5Y3M938-F1
#
_entry.id   AF-A0A5Y3M938-F1
#
_cell.length_a   1.000
_cell.length_b   1.000
_cell.length_c   1.000
_cell.angle_alpha   90.00
_cell.angle_beta   90.00
_cell.angle_gamma   90.00
#
_symmetry.space_group_name_H-M   'P 1'
#
loop_
_entity.id
_entity.type
_entity.pdbx_description
1 polymer ?
#
loop_
_entity_poly.entity_id
_entity_poly.type
_entity_poly.pdbx_seq_one_letter_code
_entity_poly.pdbx_strand_id
1 'polypeptide(L)'
;MTNPVISASEENAIDNMANRLICKPLNKTKVRGMNLSPQQIERIRRACIWGYTPEDICSMLPFADLAFVLDQKKSFNNRLRVRFQIPVGCKVSMCMVMKEEGKSIAEIAKLMSLNIKTVERYLTEYPYSPVLARTMRHWSEILEALNGPRPLNVSSPIYKPTKAAKADEKSSNLVKTAFDKDQRIKRATKRRLSATHH
;
A
#
# COMPACT_ATOMS: atom_id res chain seq x y z
N MET A 1 -18.90 42.30 -22.52
CA MET A 1 -17.91 41.21 -22.63
C MET A 1 -18.63 39.93 -22.25
N THR A 2 -19.03 39.13 -23.24
CA THR A 2 -19.79 37.88 -23.01
C THR A 2 -18.81 36.76 -22.74
N ASN A 3 -18.82 36.20 -21.52
CA ASN A 3 -18.06 34.99 -21.20
C ASN A 3 -18.53 33.86 -22.13
N PRO A 4 -17.63 33.13 -22.82
CA PRO A 4 -18.04 31.97 -23.59
C PRO A 4 -18.51 30.90 -22.60
N VAL A 5 -19.83 30.67 -22.57
CA VAL A 5 -20.44 29.57 -21.84
C VAL A 5 -20.10 28.30 -22.60
N ILE A 6 -19.10 27.57 -22.12
CA ILE A 6 -18.77 26.24 -22.62
C ILE A 6 -20.04 25.40 -22.47
N SER A 7 -20.53 24.85 -23.58
CA SER A 7 -21.73 24.03 -23.55
C SER A 7 -21.46 22.73 -22.80
N ALA A 8 -22.48 22.13 -22.17
CA ALA A 8 -22.34 20.85 -21.47
C ALA A 8 -21.80 19.72 -22.38
N SER A 9 -21.97 19.83 -23.70
CA SER A 9 -21.39 18.92 -24.68
C SER A 9 -19.88 19.13 -24.84
N GLU A 10 -19.43 20.38 -24.86
CA GLU A 10 -18.00 20.72 -24.93
C GLU A 10 -17.28 20.38 -23.62
N GLU A 11 -17.93 20.61 -22.48
CA GLU A 11 -17.41 20.23 -21.16
C GLU A 11 -17.24 18.71 -21.05
N ASN A 12 -18.26 17.94 -21.48
CA ASN A 12 -18.14 16.48 -21.58
C ASN A 12 -17.08 16.02 -22.60
N ALA A 13 -16.87 16.76 -23.69
CA ALA A 13 -15.83 16.44 -24.67
C ALA A 13 -14.42 16.70 -24.09
N ILE A 14 -14.26 17.79 -23.34
CA ILE A 14 -13.03 18.13 -22.61
C ILE A 14 -12.75 17.08 -21.54
N ASP A 15 -13.74 16.70 -20.73
CA ASP A 15 -13.60 15.67 -19.71
C ASP A 15 -13.29 14.29 -20.32
N ASN A 16 -13.96 13.93 -21.41
CA ASN A 16 -13.64 12.69 -22.13
C ASN A 16 -12.24 12.71 -22.73
N MET A 17 -11.79 13.86 -23.24
CA MET A 17 -10.44 14.01 -23.79
C MET A 17 -9.39 13.98 -22.68
N ALA A 18 -9.61 14.66 -21.56
CA ALA A 18 -8.76 14.63 -20.37
C ALA A 18 -8.66 13.19 -19.82
N ASN A 19 -9.78 12.50 -19.66
CA ASN A 19 -9.82 11.11 -19.25
C ASN A 19 -9.09 10.19 -20.24
N ARG A 20 -9.23 10.41 -21.56
CA ARG A 20 -8.47 9.66 -22.58
C ARG A 20 -6.98 9.96 -22.52
N LEU A 21 -6.55 11.17 -22.19
CA LEU A 21 -5.14 11.53 -22.04
C LEU A 21 -4.54 10.94 -20.75
N ILE A 22 -5.30 10.94 -19.65
CA ILE A 22 -4.92 10.28 -18.38
C ILE A 22 -4.85 8.76 -18.56
N CYS A 23 -5.81 8.17 -19.28
CA CYS A 23 -5.89 6.73 -19.49
C CYS A 23 -5.15 6.24 -20.75
N LYS A 24 -4.54 7.13 -21.54
CA LYS A 24 -3.71 6.71 -22.68
C LYS A 24 -2.58 5.85 -22.10
N PRO A 25 -2.41 4.60 -22.58
CA PRO A 25 -1.18 3.89 -22.28
C PRO A 25 -0.07 4.76 -22.87
N LEU A 26 0.78 5.32 -22.00
CA LEU A 26 2.06 5.85 -22.43
C LEU A 26 2.63 4.78 -23.37
N ASN A 27 2.77 5.15 -24.65
CA ASN A 27 3.42 4.28 -25.62
C ASN A 27 4.69 3.79 -24.95
N LYS A 28 4.99 2.50 -25.12
CA LYS A 28 6.19 1.85 -24.57
C LYS A 28 7.44 2.55 -25.12
N THR A 29 7.74 3.78 -24.74
CA THR A 29 9.10 4.18 -24.45
C THR A 29 9.50 3.16 -23.39
N LYS A 30 10.12 2.06 -23.85
CA LYS A 30 11.05 1.30 -23.04
C LYS A 30 11.85 2.38 -22.34
N VAL A 31 11.52 2.69 -21.09
CA VAL A 31 12.35 3.57 -20.26
C VAL A 31 13.69 2.89 -20.34
N ARG A 32 14.56 3.53 -21.11
CA ARG A 32 15.78 2.95 -21.68
C ARG A 32 16.43 2.22 -20.51
N GLY A 33 16.51 0.88 -20.58
CA GLY A 33 16.71 0.04 -19.40
C GLY A 33 17.80 0.64 -18.54
N MET A 34 17.40 1.34 -17.48
CA MET A 34 18.40 2.03 -16.68
C MET A 34 19.24 0.92 -16.10
N ASN A 35 20.56 1.05 -16.19
CA ASN A 35 21.51 0.14 -15.57
C ASN A 35 21.52 0.37 -14.05
N LEU A 36 20.34 0.35 -13.44
CA LEU A 36 20.17 0.41 -11.99
C LEU A 36 20.41 -0.97 -11.43
N SER A 37 21.17 -1.02 -10.35
CA SER A 37 21.33 -2.26 -9.61
C SER A 37 19.98 -2.68 -9.02
N PRO A 38 19.76 -3.99 -8.78
CA PRO A 38 18.57 -4.48 -8.10
C PRO A 38 18.28 -3.73 -6.78
N GLN A 39 19.33 -3.34 -6.05
CA GLN A 39 19.23 -2.58 -4.80
C GLN A 39 18.73 -1.15 -5.01
N GLN A 40 19.12 -0.49 -6.10
CA GLN A 40 18.63 0.85 -6.47
C GLN A 40 17.16 0.80 -6.89
N ILE A 41 16.78 -0.19 -7.70
CA ILE A 41 15.39 -0.41 -8.11
C ILE A 41 14.51 -0.64 -6.88
N GLU A 42 14.98 -1.46 -5.94
CA GLU A 42 14.26 -1.75 -4.70
C GLU A 42 14.10 -0.51 -3.80
N ARG A 43 15.12 0.37 -3.74
CA ARG A 43 15.01 1.66 -3.04
C ARG A 43 13.93 2.56 -3.63
N ILE A 44 13.87 2.65 -4.97
CA ILE A 44 12.84 3.44 -5.67
C ILE A 44 11.45 2.87 -5.38
N ARG A 45 11.27 1.54 -5.54
CA ARG A 45 9.99 0.87 -5.25
C ARG A 45 9.54 1.10 -3.81
N ARG A 46 10.46 1.00 -2.85
CA ARG A 46 10.19 1.24 -1.44
C ARG A 46 9.70 2.66 -1.17
N ALA A 47 10.34 3.65 -1.78
CA ALA A 47 9.90 5.04 -1.65
C ALA A 47 8.50 5.25 -2.26
N CYS A 48 8.19 4.63 -3.39
CA CYS A 48 6.83 4.65 -3.95
C CYS A 48 5.79 4.04 -2.98
N ILE A 49 6.15 2.98 -2.25
CA ILE A 49 5.26 2.30 -1.29
C ILE A 49 5.00 3.15 -0.06
N TRP A 50 6.04 3.81 0.44
CA TRP A 50 5.96 4.73 1.57
C TRP A 50 5.22 6.04 1.25
N GLY A 51 4.76 6.20 0.01
CA GLY A 51 3.89 7.30 -0.40
C GLY A 51 4.63 8.58 -0.78
N TYR A 52 5.94 8.52 -1.02
CA TYR A 52 6.68 9.65 -1.57
C TYR A 52 6.16 10.02 -2.97
N THR A 53 6.18 11.31 -3.29
CA THR A 53 5.88 11.75 -4.66
C THR A 53 7.03 11.37 -5.60
N PRO A 54 6.77 11.14 -6.89
CA PRO A 54 7.83 10.87 -7.86
C PRO A 54 8.94 11.93 -7.84
N GLU A 55 8.57 13.19 -7.64
CA GLU A 55 9.46 14.34 -7.54
C GLU A 55 10.36 14.23 -6.29
N ASP A 56 9.79 13.91 -5.12
CA ASP A 56 10.55 13.69 -3.88
C ASP A 56 11.56 12.55 -4.04
N ILE A 57 11.16 11.48 -4.74
CA ILE A 57 12.01 10.31 -4.98
C ILE A 57 13.22 10.70 -5.83
N CYS A 58 13.02 11.48 -6.89
CA CYS A 58 14.11 11.98 -7.73
C CYS A 58 15.03 12.94 -6.95
N SER A 59 14.48 13.75 -6.05
CA SER A 59 15.28 14.63 -5.18
C SER A 59 16.10 13.84 -4.15
N MET A 60 15.55 12.77 -3.58
CA MET A 60 16.21 11.94 -2.57
C MET A 60 17.21 10.94 -3.19
N LEU A 61 16.89 10.41 -4.36
CA LEU A 61 17.67 9.39 -5.06
C LEU A 61 18.19 10.00 -6.37
N PRO A 62 19.41 10.57 -6.39
CA PRO A 62 19.93 11.26 -7.57
C PRO A 62 20.13 10.36 -8.79
N PHE A 63 20.10 9.03 -8.59
CA PHE A 63 20.17 8.04 -9.66
C PHE A 63 18.79 7.65 -10.22
N ALA A 64 17.69 8.19 -9.68
CA ALA A 64 16.34 7.86 -10.10
C ALA A 64 15.82 8.85 -11.13
N ASP A 65 15.45 8.36 -12.31
CA ASP A 65 14.80 9.17 -13.36
C ASP A 65 13.28 9.22 -13.14
N LEU A 66 12.68 10.38 -13.40
CA LEU A 66 11.25 10.63 -13.15
C LEU A 66 10.36 9.68 -13.96
N ALA A 67 10.73 9.44 -15.22
CA ALA A 67 9.99 8.52 -16.08
C ALA A 67 10.03 7.07 -15.55
N PHE A 68 11.18 6.64 -15.00
CA PHE A 68 11.31 5.32 -14.40
C PHE A 68 10.51 5.21 -13.10
N VAL A 69 10.55 6.22 -12.23
CA VAL A 69 9.80 6.24 -10.97
C VAL A 69 8.29 6.17 -11.25
N LEU A 70 7.79 6.92 -12.23
CA LEU A 70 6.39 6.89 -12.65
C LEU A 70 5.98 5.51 -13.19
N ASP A 71 6.85 4.87 -13.99
CA ASP A 71 6.61 3.51 -14.47
C ASP A 71 6.57 2.48 -13.33
N GLN A 72 7.54 2.54 -12.40
CA GLN A 72 7.53 1.69 -11.21
C GLN A 72 6.29 1.90 -10.35
N LYS A 73 5.84 3.16 -10.18
CA LYS A 73 4.63 3.51 -9.44
C LYS A 73 3.36 2.95 -10.11
N LYS A 74 3.28 2.98 -11.44
CA LYS A 74 2.16 2.43 -12.22
C LYS A 74 2.12 0.90 -12.22
N SER A 75 3.28 0.26 -12.34
CA SER A 75 3.44 -1.20 -12.32
C SER A 75 3.15 -1.80 -10.93
N PHE A 76 3.18 -0.97 -9.89
CA PHE A 76 3.05 -1.42 -8.52
C PHE A 76 1.62 -1.82 -8.16
N ASN A 77 1.42 -3.12 -7.90
CA ASN A 77 0.14 -3.69 -7.51
C ASN A 77 -0.13 -3.46 -6.01
N ASN A 78 -1.29 -2.89 -5.66
CA ASN A 78 -1.70 -2.67 -4.28
C ASN A 78 -1.75 -3.95 -3.42
N ARG A 79 -1.93 -5.13 -4.03
CA ARG A 79 -1.83 -6.43 -3.32
C ARG A 79 -0.40 -6.75 -2.85
N LEU A 80 0.62 -6.14 -3.44
CA LEU A 80 2.01 -6.28 -3.02
C LEU A 80 2.37 -5.37 -1.83
N ARG A 81 1.56 -4.33 -1.53
CA ARG A 81 1.75 -3.46 -0.34
C ARG A 81 1.78 -4.27 0.94
N VAL A 82 0.84 -5.20 1.08
CA VAL A 82 0.72 -6.09 2.26
C VAL A 82 1.92 -7.02 2.40
N ARG A 83 2.59 -7.35 1.28
CA ARG A 83 3.79 -8.21 1.27
C ARG A 83 5.08 -7.43 1.45
N PHE A 84 5.05 -6.11 1.37
CA PHE A 84 6.24 -5.30 1.46
C PHE A 84 6.62 -5.10 2.92
N GLN A 85 7.62 -5.87 3.37
CA GLN A 85 8.11 -5.78 4.74
C GLN A 85 8.91 -4.49 4.92
N ILE A 86 8.57 -3.70 5.94
CA ILE A 86 9.41 -2.59 6.37
C ILE A 86 10.76 -3.18 6.83
N PRO A 87 11.91 -2.72 6.28
CA PRO A 87 13.23 -3.17 6.70
C PRO A 87 13.44 -2.96 8.20
N VAL A 88 14.23 -3.84 8.83
CA VAL A 88 14.48 -3.79 10.28
C VAL A 88 15.03 -2.43 10.72
N GLY A 89 16.02 -1.87 10.02
CA GLY A 89 16.58 -0.55 10.35
C GLY A 89 15.55 0.59 10.31
N CYS A 90 14.58 0.51 9.39
CA CYS A 90 13.48 1.46 9.33
C CYS A 90 12.50 1.25 10.48
N LYS A 91 12.17 0.00 10.84
CA LYS A 91 11.34 -0.31 12.02
C LYS A 91 11.99 0.20 13.31
N VAL A 92 13.30 0.02 13.47
CA VAL A 92 14.07 0.53 14.61
C VAL A 92 13.97 2.06 14.65
N SER A 93 14.22 2.73 13.54
CA SER A 93 14.13 4.20 13.45
C SER A 93 12.71 4.71 13.76
N MET A 94 11.67 4.04 13.24
CA MET A 94 10.27 4.36 13.56
C MET A 94 9.98 4.18 15.05
N CYS A 95 10.46 3.11 15.68
CA CYS A 95 10.26 2.87 17.11
C CYS A 95 10.94 3.94 17.96
N MET A 96 12.17 4.34 17.60
CA MET A 96 12.89 5.41 18.29
C MET A 96 12.16 6.74 18.21
N VAL A 97 11.73 7.15 17.00
CA VAL A 97 10.98 8.40 16.80
C VAL A 97 9.64 8.38 17.55
N MET A 98 8.89 7.28 17.49
CA MET A 98 7.65 7.13 18.27
C MET A 98 7.90 7.24 19.78
N LYS A 99 9.05 6.74 20.26
CA LYS A 99 9.42 6.81 21.67
C LYS A 99 9.81 8.23 22.08
N GLU A 100 10.53 8.95 21.22
CA GLU A 100 10.85 10.38 21.38
C GLU A 100 9.57 11.24 21.42
N GLU A 101 8.56 10.90 20.62
CA GLU A 101 7.22 11.52 20.65
C GLU A 101 6.36 11.15 21.88
N GLY A 102 6.90 10.36 22.81
CA GLY A 102 6.24 10.04 24.07
C GLY A 102 5.32 8.82 24.03
N LYS A 103 5.34 8.00 22.97
CA LYS A 103 4.52 6.78 22.94
C LYS A 103 5.05 5.71 23.89
N SER A 104 4.12 4.99 24.50
CA SER A 104 4.44 3.82 25.32
C SER A 104 4.87 2.64 24.44
N ILE A 105 5.66 1.71 25.02
CA ILE A 105 6.12 0.51 24.32
C ILE A 105 4.92 -0.32 23.82
N ALA A 106 3.85 -0.41 24.62
CA ALA A 106 2.63 -1.12 24.27
C ALA A 106 1.91 -0.50 23.05
N GLU A 107 1.85 0.83 22.98
CA GLU A 107 1.26 1.54 21.83
C GLU A 107 2.11 1.36 20.57
N ILE A 108 3.44 1.46 20.69
CA ILE A 108 4.37 1.22 19.58
C ILE A 108 4.20 -0.20 19.04
N ALA A 109 4.14 -1.19 19.93
CA ALA A 109 3.91 -2.59 19.56
C ALA A 109 2.60 -2.77 18.79
N LYS A 110 1.52 -2.14 19.25
CA LYS A 110 0.22 -2.15 18.57
C LYS A 110 0.27 -1.50 17.19
N LEU A 111 0.83 -0.30 17.08
CA LEU A 111 0.90 0.45 15.81
C LEU A 111 1.76 -0.26 14.76
N MET A 112 2.88 -0.83 15.19
CA MET A 112 3.81 -1.55 14.32
C MET A 112 3.40 -3.01 14.05
N SER A 113 2.35 -3.51 14.71
CA SER A 113 1.97 -4.93 14.71
C SER A 113 3.14 -5.85 15.09
N LEU A 114 3.88 -5.48 16.14
CA LEU A 114 5.04 -6.20 16.67
C LEU A 114 4.76 -6.72 18.09
N ASN A 115 5.57 -7.67 18.55
CA ASN A 115 5.57 -8.07 19.96
C ASN A 115 6.26 -6.98 20.81
N ILE A 116 5.77 -6.74 22.02
CA ILE A 116 6.36 -5.81 23.01
C ILE A 116 7.86 -6.09 23.18
N LYS A 117 8.26 -7.36 23.33
CA LYS A 117 9.68 -7.74 23.47
C LYS A 117 10.53 -7.37 22.25
N THR A 118 9.92 -7.37 21.06
CA THR A 118 10.61 -6.96 19.82
C THR A 118 10.82 -5.45 19.81
N VAL A 119 9.84 -4.67 20.29
CA VAL A 119 9.97 -3.22 20.42
C VAL A 119 11.04 -2.87 21.45
N GLU A 120 11.04 -3.51 22.61
CA GLU A 120 12.10 -3.35 23.62
C GLU A 120 13.48 -3.59 22.99
N ARG A 121 13.64 -4.71 22.28
CA ARG A 121 14.88 -5.04 21.59
C ARG A 121 15.29 -3.97 20.58
N TYR A 122 14.35 -3.46 19.79
CA TYR A 122 14.64 -2.40 18.81
C TYR A 122 15.08 -1.10 19.47
N LEU A 123 14.58 -0.79 20.66
CA LEU A 123 14.94 0.41 21.41
C LEU A 123 16.27 0.29 22.17
N THR A 124 16.75 -0.93 22.47
CA THR A 124 17.93 -1.13 23.32
C THR A 124 19.13 -1.77 22.61
N GLU A 125 18.91 -2.75 21.73
CA GLU A 125 19.97 -3.61 21.19
C GLU A 125 20.36 -3.29 19.75
N TYR A 126 19.46 -2.67 18.97
CA TYR A 126 19.70 -2.42 17.55
C TYR A 126 20.35 -1.04 17.30
N PRO A 127 21.25 -0.93 16.31
CA PRO A 127 21.87 0.34 15.96
C PRO A 127 20.83 1.30 15.39
N TYR A 128 20.70 2.45 16.03
CA TYR A 128 19.89 3.57 15.54
C TYR A 128 20.70 4.42 14.55
N SER A 129 20.07 4.81 13.44
CA SER A 129 20.66 5.72 12.46
C SER A 129 19.90 7.05 12.44
N PRO A 130 20.46 8.12 13.04
CA PRO A 130 19.84 9.46 13.02
C PRO A 130 19.69 10.01 11.60
N VAL A 131 20.59 9.64 10.69
CA VAL A 131 20.54 10.02 9.28
C VAL A 131 19.31 9.40 8.60
N LEU A 132 19.05 8.12 8.86
CA LEU A 132 17.86 7.45 8.36
C LEU A 132 16.58 8.07 8.94
N ALA A 133 16.55 8.37 10.24
CA ALA A 133 15.40 9.01 10.87
C ALA A 133 15.04 10.38 10.27
N ARG A 134 16.05 11.19 9.91
CA ARG A 134 15.85 12.51 9.27
C ARG A 134 15.44 12.43 7.79
N THR A 135 15.85 11.39 7.09
CA THR A 135 15.60 11.23 5.64
C THR A 135 14.33 10.45 5.35
N MET A 136 13.92 9.62 6.29
CA MET A 136 12.70 8.83 6.21
C MET A 136 11.48 9.69 6.53
N ARG A 137 10.37 9.38 5.87
CA ARG A 137 9.07 9.99 6.12
C ARG A 137 8.63 9.67 7.54
N HIS A 138 7.79 10.53 8.09
CA HIS A 138 7.25 10.34 9.42
C HIS A 138 6.55 8.98 9.54
N TRP A 139 6.71 8.29 10.67
CA TRP A 139 6.24 6.92 10.84
C TRP A 139 4.72 6.80 10.62
N SER A 140 3.94 7.83 10.95
CA SER A 140 2.49 7.83 10.78
C SER A 140 2.10 7.78 9.31
N GLU A 141 2.78 8.55 8.46
CA GLU A 141 2.54 8.61 7.02
C GLU A 141 2.93 7.29 6.34
N ILE A 142 4.02 6.66 6.81
CA ILE A 142 4.44 5.34 6.34
C ILE A 142 3.37 4.29 6.70
N LEU A 143 2.90 4.28 7.95
CA LEU A 143 1.86 3.33 8.39
C LEU A 143 0.53 3.58 7.68
N GLU A 144 0.16 4.83 7.42
CA GLU A 144 -1.03 5.18 6.65
C GLU A 144 -0.90 4.73 5.19
N ALA A 145 0.26 4.92 4.54
CA ALA A 145 0.49 4.47 3.18
C ALA A 145 0.43 2.94 3.02
N LEU A 146 0.78 2.20 4.09
CA LEU A 146 0.77 0.73 4.14
C LEU A 146 -0.58 0.15 4.57
N ASN A 147 -1.22 0.72 5.59
CA ASN A 147 -2.40 0.16 6.25
C ASN A 147 -3.69 1.00 6.04
N GLY A 148 -3.60 2.15 5.36
CA GLY A 148 -4.72 3.04 5.14
C GLY A 148 -5.82 2.45 4.24
N PRO A 149 -7.06 2.94 4.35
CA PRO A 149 -8.22 2.43 3.60
C PRO A 149 -8.12 2.65 2.09
N ARG A 150 -7.22 3.55 1.66
CA ARG A 150 -6.90 3.77 0.26
C ARG A 150 -5.39 3.93 0.14
N PRO A 151 -4.76 3.19 -0.78
CA PRO A 151 -3.39 3.47 -1.14
C PRO A 151 -3.34 4.91 -1.67
N LEU A 152 -2.59 5.80 -1.01
CA LEU A 152 -2.26 7.12 -1.54
C LEU A 152 -1.82 6.93 -3.01
N ASN A 153 -2.64 7.46 -3.91
CA ASN A 153 -2.73 7.25 -5.36
C ASN A 153 -3.51 6.01 -5.86
N VAL A 154 -4.84 6.14 -5.92
CA VAL A 154 -5.68 5.56 -6.99
C VAL A 154 -6.90 6.45 -7.21
N SER A 155 -6.73 7.50 -8.02
CA SER A 155 -7.69 7.74 -9.10
C SER A 155 -7.06 7.15 -10.36
N SER A 156 -7.38 5.89 -10.64
CA SER A 156 -7.29 5.35 -12.00
C SER A 156 -8.17 4.12 -12.12
N PRO A 157 -9.19 4.14 -12.99
CA PRO A 157 -9.82 2.94 -13.46
C PRO A 157 -8.80 2.23 -14.38
N ILE A 158 -8.67 0.92 -14.25
CA ILE A 158 -8.21 -0.07 -15.24
C ILE A 158 -7.57 -1.22 -14.45
N TYR A 159 -8.44 -2.10 -13.96
CA TYR A 159 -8.15 -3.53 -14.00
C TYR A 159 -9.43 -4.23 -14.44
N LYS A 160 -9.46 -4.73 -15.68
CA LYS A 160 -10.44 -5.75 -16.06
C LYS A 160 -9.88 -7.07 -15.52
N PRO A 161 -10.56 -7.75 -14.57
CA PRO A 161 -10.06 -9.00 -14.03
C PRO A 161 -9.91 -10.03 -15.14
N THR A 162 -8.69 -10.56 -15.32
CA THR A 162 -8.46 -11.72 -16.17
C THR A 162 -9.24 -12.92 -15.62
N LYS A 163 -9.67 -13.83 -16.51
CA LYS A 163 -10.55 -14.96 -16.19
C LYS A 163 -10.02 -15.86 -15.05
N ALA A 164 -8.70 -15.88 -14.81
CA ALA A 164 -8.08 -16.58 -13.69
C ALA A 164 -8.44 -16.00 -12.31
N ALA A 165 -8.57 -14.67 -12.19
CA ALA A 165 -8.94 -14.01 -10.93
C ALA A 165 -10.40 -14.27 -10.52
N LYS A 166 -11.29 -14.50 -11.49
CA LYS A 166 -12.69 -14.88 -11.23
C LYS A 166 -12.83 -16.33 -10.73
N ALA A 167 -11.85 -17.19 -11.01
CA ALA A 167 -11.84 -18.57 -10.52
C ALA A 167 -11.45 -18.64 -9.04
N ASP A 168 -10.45 -17.86 -8.62
CA ASP A 168 -10.01 -17.78 -7.21
C ASP A 168 -11.02 -17.09 -6.29
N GLU A 169 -11.80 -16.15 -6.81
CA GLU A 169 -12.89 -15.52 -6.03
C GLU A 169 -14.09 -16.45 -5.86
N LYS A 170 -14.38 -17.30 -6.86
CA LYS A 170 -15.38 -18.38 -6.72
C LYS A 170 -14.93 -19.45 -5.72
N SER A 171 -13.67 -19.86 -5.73
CA SER A 171 -13.16 -20.87 -4.81
C SER A 171 -13.12 -20.36 -3.36
N SER A 172 -12.68 -19.12 -3.13
CA SER A 172 -12.67 -18.52 -1.79
C SER A 172 -14.07 -18.26 -1.23
N ASN A 173 -15.05 -17.87 -2.06
CA ASN A 173 -16.45 -17.75 -1.64
C ASN A 173 -17.11 -19.11 -1.38
N LEU A 174 -16.75 -20.16 -2.14
CA LEU A 174 -17.18 -21.53 -1.84
C LEU A 174 -16.63 -22.02 -0.49
N VAL A 175 -15.37 -21.75 -0.18
CA VAL A 175 -14.76 -22.14 1.11
C VAL A 175 -15.42 -21.38 2.28
N LYS A 176 -15.71 -20.08 2.12
CA LYS A 176 -16.46 -19.31 3.13
C LYS A 176 -17.87 -19.83 3.35
N THR A 177 -18.62 -20.11 2.28
CA THR A 177 -19.99 -20.65 2.40
C THR A 177 -20.02 -22.06 2.99
N ALA A 178 -19.00 -22.90 2.74
CA ALA A 178 -18.86 -24.21 3.35
C ALA A 178 -18.56 -24.11 4.86
N PHE A 179 -17.65 -23.21 5.26
CA PHE A 179 -17.34 -22.96 6.67
C PHE A 179 -18.54 -22.41 7.45
N ASP A 180 -19.30 -21.49 6.86
CA ASP A 180 -20.52 -20.94 7.47
C ASP A 180 -21.64 -21.98 7.60
N LYS A 181 -21.81 -22.88 6.62
CA LYS A 181 -22.75 -24.01 6.72
C LYS A 181 -22.37 -24.95 7.87
N ASP A 182 -21.09 -25.30 8.01
CA ASP A 182 -20.61 -26.20 9.05
C ASP A 182 -20.78 -25.59 10.46
N GLN A 183 -20.49 -24.29 10.62
CA GLN A 183 -20.79 -23.53 11.83
C GLN A 183 -22.29 -23.53 12.18
N ARG A 184 -23.16 -23.37 11.17
CA ARG A 184 -24.62 -23.33 11.36
C ARG A 184 -25.18 -24.69 11.77
N ILE A 185 -24.67 -25.78 11.18
CA ILE A 185 -25.02 -27.16 11.55
C ILE A 185 -24.60 -27.45 12.99
N LYS A 186 -23.36 -27.15 13.36
CA LYS A 186 -22.85 -27.34 14.74
C LYS A 186 -23.69 -26.61 15.79
N ARG A 187 -24.12 -25.37 15.50
CA ARG A 187 -25.00 -24.59 16.39
C ARG A 187 -26.41 -25.19 16.48
N ALA A 188 -26.97 -25.69 15.39
CA ALA A 188 -28.28 -26.34 15.37
C ALA A 188 -28.29 -27.67 16.12
N THR A 189 -27.25 -28.49 15.97
CA THR A 189 -27.09 -29.76 16.70
C THR A 189 -26.94 -29.52 18.19
N LYS A 190 -26.15 -28.51 18.60
CA LYS A 190 -26.02 -28.12 20.02
C LYS A 190 -27.35 -27.67 20.64
N ARG A 191 -28.17 -26.92 19.89
CA ARG A 191 -29.51 -26.51 20.33
C ARG A 191 -30.49 -27.68 20.46
N ARG A 192 -30.43 -28.66 19.56
CA ARG A 192 -31.27 -29.86 19.65
C ARG A 192 -30.90 -30.73 20.85
N LEU A 193 -29.60 -30.94 21.09
CA LEU A 193 -29.12 -31.74 22.23
C LEU A 193 -29.38 -31.08 23.60
N SER A 194 -29.49 -29.76 23.65
CA SER A 194 -29.89 -29.03 24.87
C SER A 194 -31.40 -29.01 25.09
N ALA A 195 -32.21 -29.23 24.04
CA ALA A 195 -33.66 -29.33 24.14
C ALA A 195 -34.16 -30.72 24.55
N THR A 196 -33.32 -31.75 24.48
CA THR A 196 -33.63 -33.14 24.90
C THR A 196 -33.25 -33.45 26.35
N HIS A 197 -32.78 -32.45 27.12
CA HIS A 197 -32.34 -32.60 28.52
C HIS A 197 -33.28 -31.92 29.54
N HIS A 198 -34.57 -31.81 29.20
CA HIS A 198 -35.64 -31.46 30.13
C HIS A 198 -36.63 -32.61 30.27
#